data_AF-A0A4R2RFD1-F1
#
_entry.id   AF-A0A4R2RFD1-F1
#
_cell.length_a   1.000
_cell.length_b   1.000
_cell.length_c   1.000
_cell.angle_alpha   90.00
_cell.angle_beta   90.00
_cell.angle_gamma   90.00
#
_symmetry.space_group_name_H-M   'P 1'
#
loop_
_entity.id
_entity.type
_entity.pdbx_description
1 polymer ?
#
loop_
_entity_poly.entity_id
_entity_poly.type
_entity_poly.pdbx_seq_one_letter_code
_entity_poly.pdbx_strand_id
1 'polypeptide(L)'
;MSSGHAMDLAGIRAFGPSGNAAQDHARESERLRKAADGFEEMFLQQILKAGRAGSLGEDLMGGAAVENTRAMLDSALARGMAGSARLGIADAVFRQFAPAAGLGEDKP
;
A
#
# COMPACT_ATOMS: atom_id res chain seq x y z
N MET A 1 47.84 52.10 9.28
CA MET A 1 47.46 51.27 10.44
C MET A 1 45.95 51.12 10.45
N SER A 2 45.50 49.90 10.77
CA SER A 2 44.12 49.49 11.04
C SER A 2 43.14 49.36 9.87
N SER A 3 43.28 48.24 9.19
CA SER A 3 42.16 47.45 8.65
C SER A 3 41.17 47.11 9.77
N GLY A 4 39.86 47.16 9.49
CA GLY A 4 38.79 46.92 10.46
C GLY A 4 37.58 46.30 9.77
N HIS A 5 37.65 44.98 9.59
CA HIS A 5 36.59 44.01 9.29
C HIS A 5 35.15 44.55 9.16
N ALA A 6 34.67 44.61 7.92
CA ALA A 6 33.24 44.44 7.65
C ALA A 6 32.86 43.01 8.09
N MET A 7 32.01 42.89 9.12
CA MET A 7 31.40 41.61 9.45
C MET A 7 30.44 41.22 8.32
N ASP A 8 30.85 40.20 7.58
CA ASP A 8 30.03 39.50 6.59
C ASP A 8 28.87 38.78 7.30
N LEU A 9 27.68 39.38 7.25
CA LEU A 9 26.42 38.83 7.76
C LEU A 9 25.73 37.89 6.74
N ALA A 10 26.42 37.46 5.68
CA ALA A 10 25.85 36.58 4.66
C ALA A 10 25.91 35.06 4.99
N GLY A 11 26.56 34.67 6.10
CA GLY A 11 26.84 33.25 6.40
C GLY A 11 25.77 32.44 7.14
N ILE A 12 24.72 33.06 7.68
CA ILE A 12 23.74 32.36 8.55
C ILE A 12 22.37 32.24 7.87
N ARG A 13 22.33 31.56 6.72
CA ARG A 13 21.05 31.14 6.11
C ARG A 13 21.06 29.74 5.51
N ALA A 14 21.90 28.86 6.05
CA ALA A 14 22.00 27.47 5.62
C ALA A 14 21.61 26.50 6.75
N PHE A 15 20.42 26.66 7.33
CA PHE A 15 19.74 25.57 8.04
C PHE A 15 18.22 25.78 7.93
N GLY A 16 17.70 25.60 6.71
CA GLY A 16 16.27 25.52 6.46
C GLY A 16 15.75 24.09 6.65
N PRO A 17 14.50 23.89 7.13
CA PRO A 17 13.93 22.57 7.47
C PRO A 17 13.64 21.64 6.27
N SER A 18 14.22 21.90 5.10
CA SER A 18 13.82 21.29 3.84
C SER A 18 14.23 19.82 3.65
N GLY A 19 15.17 19.30 4.46
CA GLY A 19 15.60 17.89 4.37
C GLY A 19 14.62 16.90 5.01
N ASN A 20 13.97 17.29 6.11
CA ASN A 20 13.07 16.39 6.85
C ASN A 20 11.69 16.31 6.20
N ALA A 21 11.11 17.43 5.78
CA ALA A 21 9.75 17.45 5.23
C ALA A 21 9.59 16.53 4.01
N ALA A 22 10.49 16.60 3.03
CA ALA A 22 10.42 15.74 1.84
C ALA A 22 10.61 14.24 2.18
N GLN A 23 11.46 13.94 3.17
CA GLN A 23 11.64 12.56 3.64
C GLN A 23 10.42 12.06 4.42
N ASP A 24 9.78 12.92 5.20
CA ASP A 24 8.57 12.61 5.96
C ASP A 24 7.39 12.34 5.01
N HIS A 25 7.22 13.15 3.96
CA HIS A 25 6.23 12.91 2.89
C HIS A 25 6.47 11.57 2.18
N ALA A 26 7.73 11.24 1.83
CA ALA A 26 8.04 9.97 1.18
C ALA A 26 7.71 8.76 2.08
N ARG A 27 8.06 8.84 3.37
CA ARG A 27 7.76 7.79 4.36
C ARG A 27 6.26 7.61 4.55
N GLU A 28 5.51 8.70 4.60
CA GLU A 28 4.06 8.65 4.77
C GLU A 28 3.37 8.07 3.52
N SER A 29 3.84 8.43 2.32
CA SER A 29 3.38 7.82 1.08
C SER A 29 3.63 6.32 1.03
N GLU A 30 4.82 5.86 1.45
CA GLU A 30 5.14 4.43 1.51
C GLU A 30 4.24 3.69 2.51
N ARG A 31 3.99 4.27 3.68
CA ARG A 31 3.09 3.71 4.70
C ARG A 31 1.67 3.58 4.19
N LEU A 32 1.13 4.64 3.57
CA LEU A 32 -0.22 4.62 3.02
C LEU A 32 -0.34 3.60 1.88
N ARG A 33 0.66 3.51 1.01
CA ARG A 33 0.72 2.49 -0.05
C ARG A 33 0.64 1.08 0.52
N LYS A 34 1.49 0.79 1.51
CA LYS A 34 1.53 -0.53 2.16
C LYS A 34 0.21 -0.88 2.85
N ALA A 35 -0.42 0.09 3.52
CA ALA A 35 -1.72 -0.11 4.14
C ALA A 35 -2.82 -0.40 3.09
N ALA A 36 -2.81 0.33 1.98
CA ALA A 36 -3.78 0.14 0.90
C ALA A 36 -3.62 -1.22 0.20
N ASP A 37 -2.39 -1.66 -0.04
CA ASP A 37 -2.09 -2.98 -0.59
C ASP A 37 -2.57 -4.09 0.38
N GLY A 38 -2.28 -3.97 1.68
CA GLY A 38 -2.77 -4.92 2.69
C GLY A 38 -4.30 -4.96 2.83
N PHE A 39 -5.00 -3.85 2.60
CA PHE A 39 -6.46 -3.82 2.57
C PHE A 39 -7.03 -4.63 1.40
N GLU A 40 -6.46 -4.48 0.20
CA GLU A 40 -6.88 -5.24 -0.98
C GLU A 40 -6.66 -6.76 -0.76
N GLU A 41 -5.55 -7.14 -0.14
CA GLU A 41 -5.28 -8.53 0.24
C GLU A 41 -6.34 -9.10 1.19
N MET A 42 -6.65 -8.40 2.29
CA MET A 42 -7.68 -8.84 3.24
C MET A 42 -9.06 -8.94 2.58
N PHE A 43 -9.39 -8.00 1.71
CA PHE A 43 -10.65 -7.99 0.99
C PHE A 43 -10.77 -9.18 0.03
N LEU A 44 -9.71 -9.47 -0.75
CA LEU A 44 -9.63 -10.64 -1.61
C LEU A 44 -9.79 -11.94 -0.83
N GLN A 45 -9.09 -12.08 0.30
CA GLN A 45 -9.24 -13.23 1.19
C GLN A 45 -10.70 -13.41 1.64
N GLN A 46 -11.39 -12.31 1.97
CA GLN A 46 -12.78 -12.36 2.42
C GLN A 46 -13.76 -12.73 1.29
N ILE A 47 -13.53 -12.25 0.06
CA ILE A 47 -14.28 -12.67 -1.13
C ILE A 47 -14.09 -14.17 -1.38
N LEU A 48 -12.85 -14.65 -1.38
CA LEU A 48 -12.55 -16.07 -1.60
C LEU A 48 -13.16 -16.97 -0.52
N LYS A 49 -13.13 -16.51 0.74
CA LYS A 49 -13.79 -17.20 1.86
C LYS A 49 -15.31 -17.27 1.66
N ALA A 50 -15.95 -16.17 1.24
CA ALA A 50 -17.38 -16.14 0.98
C ALA A 50 -17.78 -17.04 -0.21
N GLY A 51 -16.98 -17.05 -1.28
CA GLY A 51 -17.17 -17.93 -2.44
C GLY A 51 -17.12 -19.42 -2.05
N ARG A 52 -16.17 -19.82 -1.20
CA ARG A 52 -16.11 -21.20 -0.67
C ARG A 52 -17.31 -21.55 0.20
N ALA A 53 -17.70 -20.65 1.10
CA ALA A 53 -18.86 -20.83 1.98
C ALA A 53 -20.17 -21.00 1.18
N GLY A 54 -20.31 -20.34 0.03
CA GLY A 54 -21.44 -20.53 -0.87
C GLY A 54 -21.39 -21.80 -1.74
N SER A 55 -20.22 -22.45 -1.86
CA SER A 55 -20.01 -23.57 -2.81
C SER A 55 -20.21 -24.97 -2.24
N LEU A 56 -20.64 -25.12 -0.98
CA LEU A 56 -20.70 -26.44 -0.33
C LEU A 56 -22.03 -26.61 0.42
N GLY A 57 -23.03 -27.13 -0.30
CA GLY A 57 -24.05 -27.95 0.32
C GLY A 57 -23.39 -29.21 0.88
N GLU A 58 -23.50 -29.38 2.18
CA GLU A 58 -22.76 -30.31 3.07
C GLU A 58 -22.73 -31.79 2.62
N ASP A 59 -23.59 -32.22 1.70
CA ASP A 59 -23.95 -33.64 1.52
C ASP A 59 -23.25 -34.37 0.34
N LEU A 60 -22.52 -33.66 -0.54
CA LEU A 60 -22.01 -34.22 -1.81
C LEU A 60 -20.49 -34.46 -1.89
N MET A 61 -19.70 -34.09 -0.87
CA MET A 61 -18.24 -33.92 -0.99
C MET A 61 -17.36 -34.81 -0.06
N GLY A 62 -17.85 -36.00 0.31
CA GLY A 62 -17.07 -36.96 1.09
C GLY A 62 -16.14 -37.84 0.23
N GLY A 63 -14.97 -37.34 -0.20
CA GLY A 63 -13.97 -38.20 -0.87
C GLY A 63 -12.68 -37.52 -1.32
N ALA A 64 -11.61 -38.30 -1.49
CA ALA A 64 -10.25 -37.86 -1.89
C ALA A 64 -10.19 -37.03 -3.20
N ALA A 65 -11.21 -37.14 -4.06
CA ALA A 65 -11.35 -36.30 -5.26
C ALA A 65 -11.58 -34.81 -4.92
N VAL A 66 -12.25 -34.52 -3.81
CA VAL A 66 -12.46 -33.15 -3.33
C VAL A 66 -11.16 -32.55 -2.83
N GLU A 67 -10.35 -33.33 -2.13
CA GLU A 67 -9.05 -32.89 -1.63
C GLU A 67 -8.09 -32.55 -2.79
N ASN A 68 -8.09 -33.38 -3.84
CA ASN A 68 -7.32 -33.10 -5.05
C ASN A 68 -7.81 -31.83 -5.77
N THR A 69 -9.14 -31.62 -5.81
CA THR A 69 -9.73 -30.42 -6.43
C THR A 69 -9.39 -29.14 -5.61
N ARG A 70 -9.37 -29.23 -4.28
CA ARG A 70 -8.91 -28.15 -3.39
C ARG A 70 -7.44 -27.81 -3.63
N ALA A 71 -6.57 -28.81 -3.70
CA ALA A 71 -5.15 -28.61 -3.97
C ALA A 71 -4.89 -27.98 -5.35
N MET A 72 -5.63 -28.41 -6.39
CA MET A 72 -5.55 -27.82 -7.73
C MET A 72 -6.08 -26.37 -7.76
N LEU A 73 -7.15 -26.07 -7.02
CA LEU A 73 -7.69 -24.71 -6.88
C LEU A 73 -6.72 -23.79 -6.14
N ASP A 74 -6.14 -24.24 -5.02
CA ASP A 74 -5.13 -23.50 -4.27
C ASP A 74 -3.90 -23.23 -5.14
N SER A 75 -3.50 -24.19 -5.98
CA SER A 75 -2.40 -24.00 -6.92
C SER A 75 -2.72 -23.03 -8.07
N ALA A 76 -3.99 -22.98 -8.52
CA ALA A 76 -4.45 -22.01 -9.52
C ALA A 76 -4.58 -20.60 -8.93
N LEU A 77 -5.06 -20.50 -7.68
CA LEU A 77 -5.16 -19.25 -6.94
C LEU A 77 -3.77 -18.69 -6.61
N ALA A 78 -2.85 -19.51 -6.10
CA ALA A 78 -1.47 -19.11 -5.86
C ALA A 78 -0.80 -18.59 -7.14
N ARG A 79 -1.07 -19.22 -8.29
CA ARG A 79 -0.60 -18.75 -9.60
C ARG A 79 -1.23 -17.44 -10.05
N GLY A 80 -2.54 -17.27 -9.85
CA GLY A 80 -3.27 -16.04 -10.21
C GLY A 80 -2.88 -14.85 -9.34
N MET A 81 -2.61 -15.10 -8.06
CA MET A 81 -2.16 -14.10 -7.09
C MET A 81 -0.70 -13.70 -7.29
N ALA A 82 0.17 -14.61 -7.72
CA ALA A 82 1.57 -14.29 -8.01
C ALA A 82 1.75 -13.41 -9.27
N GLY A 83 0.72 -13.24 -10.11
CA GLY A 83 0.86 -12.63 -11.44
C GLY A 83 0.00 -11.40 -11.74
N SER A 84 -1.31 -11.34 -11.39
CA SER A 84 -2.19 -10.38 -12.10
C SER A 84 -3.48 -9.90 -11.42
N ALA A 85 -3.83 -10.32 -10.20
CA ALA A 85 -5.13 -9.93 -9.62
C ALA A 85 -5.04 -8.72 -8.67
N ARG A 86 -4.50 -7.58 -9.13
CA ARG A 86 -4.74 -6.30 -8.45
C ARG A 86 -6.09 -5.76 -8.93
N LEU A 87 -7.05 -5.64 -8.03
CA LEU A 87 -8.40 -5.17 -8.35
C LEU A 87 -8.48 -3.64 -8.48
N GLY A 88 -7.37 -2.94 -8.20
CA GLY A 88 -7.29 -1.49 -8.19
C GLY A 88 -7.91 -0.86 -6.93
N ILE A 89 -8.28 -1.69 -5.95
CA ILE A 89 -8.84 -1.23 -4.67
C ILE A 89 -7.74 -0.56 -3.86
N ALA A 90 -6.52 -1.12 -3.85
CA ALA A 90 -5.38 -0.47 -3.22
C ALA A 90 -5.11 0.93 -3.81
N ASP A 91 -5.23 1.08 -5.13
CA ASP A 91 -5.03 2.38 -5.79
C ASP A 91 -6.16 3.36 -5.47
N ALA A 92 -7.40 2.88 -5.36
CA ALA A 92 -8.54 3.70 -4.96
C ALA A 92 -8.43 4.16 -3.50
N VAL A 93 -8.04 3.27 -2.59
CA VAL A 93 -7.78 3.58 -1.17
C VAL A 93 -6.66 4.61 -1.07
N PHE A 94 -5.52 4.38 -1.73
CA PHE A 94 -4.42 5.33 -1.75
C PHE A 94 -4.87 6.72 -2.23
N ARG A 95 -5.56 6.79 -3.38
CA ARG A 95 -6.07 8.06 -3.93
C ARG A 95 -7.03 8.78 -3.00
N GLN A 96 -7.89 8.04 -2.28
CA GLN A 96 -8.87 8.62 -1.37
C GLN A 96 -8.24 9.19 -0.10
N PHE A 97 -7.23 8.51 0.45
CA PHE A 97 -6.63 8.87 1.75
C PHE A 97 -5.35 9.71 1.62
N ALA A 98 -4.70 9.73 0.46
CA ALA A 98 -3.51 10.54 0.24
C ALA A 98 -3.71 12.03 0.60
N PRO A 99 -4.82 12.69 0.21
CA PRO A 99 -5.06 14.07 0.63
C PRO A 99 -5.15 14.24 2.15
N ALA A 100 -5.84 13.33 2.83
CA ALA A 100 -6.00 13.36 4.29
C ALA A 100 -4.68 13.09 5.03
N ALA A 101 -3.75 12.36 4.40
CA ALA A 101 -2.41 12.09 4.92
C ALA A 101 -1.39 13.21 4.60
N GLY A 102 -1.83 14.34 4.03
CA GLY A 102 -0.93 15.42 3.62
C GLY A 102 -0.09 15.09 2.38
N LEU A 103 -0.54 14.13 1.57
CA LEU A 103 0.08 13.69 0.30
C LEU A 103 -0.71 14.16 -0.93
N GLY A 104 -1.73 14.99 -0.74
CA GLY A 104 -2.52 15.56 -1.84
C GLY A 104 -1.75 16.66 -2.56
N GLU A 105 -2.02 16.82 -3.87
CA GLU A 105 -1.56 17.97 -4.64
C GLU A 105 -1.95 19.26 -3.91
N ASP A 106 -0.95 20.11 -3.63
CA ASP A 106 -1.18 21.47 -3.15
C ASP A 106 -1.83 22.23 -4.31
N LYS A 107 -3.17 22.23 -4.33
CA LYS A 107 -3.91 22.91 -5.38
C LYS A 107 -3.66 24.42 -5.21
N PRO A 108 -3.15 25.12 -6.25
CA PRO A 108 -2.98 26.56 -6.21
C PRO A 108 -4.32 27.30 -6.07
#